data_AF-A0A7S2SAZ6-F1
#
_entry.id   AF-A0A7S2SAZ6-F1
#
_cell.length_a   1.000
_cell.length_b   1.000
_cell.length_c   1.000
_cell.angle_alpha   90.00
_cell.angle_beta   90.00
_cell.angle_gamma   90.00
#
_symmetry.space_group_name_H-M   'P 1'
#
loop_
_entity.id
_entity.type
_entity.pdbx_description
1 polymer ?
#
loop_
_entity_poly.entity_id
_entity_poly.type
_entity_poly.pdbx_seq_one_letter_code
_entity_poly.pdbx_strand_id
1 'polypeptide(L)'
;MNQTVIVVDPVSTGKCVVHEFIDQGFKVLAVLLELESNHKVCQDMLAACQQVFSCSGNTQKLILEIEAVSHNIGVVTAGSDNGAELADELAYHFGTLSNPPEMRLARRNKYNMGEAVRAAGVRAVEQSFALCMQDVDNFLTRWTPEPYKIIVKPNESAGSDDVFLC
;
A
#
# COMPACT_ATOMS: atom_id res chain seq x y z
N MET A 1 -14.44 -15.45 21.08
CA MET A 1 -13.07 -14.91 21.19
C MET A 1 -12.96 -13.79 20.18
N ASN A 2 -12.51 -12.59 20.57
CA ASN A 2 -12.34 -11.50 19.61
C ASN A 2 -11.20 -11.84 18.64
N GLN A 3 -11.51 -11.74 17.36
CA GLN A 3 -10.57 -11.90 16.26
C GLN A 3 -9.63 -10.68 16.22
N THR A 4 -8.38 -10.90 15.82
CA THR A 4 -7.37 -9.84 15.72
C THR A 4 -7.27 -9.36 14.28
N VAL A 5 -7.17 -8.04 14.11
CA VAL A 5 -6.99 -7.37 12.83
C VAL A 5 -5.64 -6.66 12.82
N ILE A 6 -4.90 -6.81 11.74
CA ILE A 6 -3.65 -6.08 11.49
C ILE A 6 -3.94 -4.97 10.49
N VAL A 7 -3.64 -3.72 10.85
CA VAL A 7 -3.69 -2.58 9.93
C VAL A 7 -2.27 -2.05 9.70
N VAL A 8 -1.81 -2.16 8.46
CA VAL A 8 -0.45 -1.77 8.05
C VAL A 8 -0.43 -0.33 7.55
N ASP A 9 0.47 0.47 8.10
CA ASP A 9 0.66 1.90 7.85
C ASP A 9 -0.67 2.71 7.90
N PRO A 10 -1.37 2.74 9.05
CA PRO A 10 -2.67 3.41 9.20
C PRO A 10 -2.58 4.95 9.24
N VAL A 11 -1.89 5.55 8.28
CA VAL A 11 -1.75 7.00 8.15
C VAL A 11 -2.92 7.62 7.37
N SER A 12 -3.11 8.94 7.49
CA SER A 12 -4.19 9.68 6.80
C SER A 12 -5.58 9.08 7.07
N THR A 13 -6.30 8.62 6.05
CA THR A 13 -7.61 7.96 6.17
C THR A 13 -7.53 6.54 6.72
N GLY A 14 -6.34 5.93 6.76
CA GLY A 14 -6.10 4.62 7.39
C GLY A 14 -6.47 4.58 8.86
N LYS A 15 -6.40 5.72 9.57
CA LYS A 15 -6.89 5.84 10.96
C LYS A 15 -8.38 5.53 11.10
N CYS A 16 -9.18 5.84 10.09
CA CYS A 16 -10.62 5.55 10.12
C CYS A 16 -10.89 4.05 10.06
N VAL A 17 -10.05 3.30 9.32
CA VAL A 17 -10.12 1.82 9.26
C VAL A 17 -9.83 1.23 10.64
N VAL A 18 -8.82 1.76 11.34
CA VAL A 18 -8.51 1.33 12.72
C VAL A 18 -9.68 1.58 13.67
N HIS A 19 -10.24 2.80 13.67
CA HIS A 19 -11.38 3.13 14.53
C HIS A 19 -12.58 2.24 14.27
N GLU A 20 -12.92 1.98 13.02
CA GLU A 20 -14.04 1.11 12.65
C GLU A 20 -13.87 -0.31 13.21
N PHE A 21 -12.67 -0.90 13.11
CA PHE A 21 -12.43 -2.23 13.69
C PHE A 21 -12.51 -2.22 15.23
N ILE A 22 -12.03 -1.16 15.88
CA ILE A 22 -12.15 -1.00 17.34
C ILE A 22 -13.62 -0.89 17.75
N ASP A 23 -14.40 -0.07 17.05
CA ASP A 23 -15.83 0.16 17.33
C ASP A 23 -16.66 -1.14 17.14
N GLN A 24 -16.28 -1.99 16.20
CA GLN A 24 -16.84 -3.32 16.01
C GLN A 24 -16.35 -4.36 17.04
N GLY A 25 -15.42 -3.99 17.93
CA GLY A 25 -14.92 -4.82 19.01
C GLY A 25 -13.74 -5.73 18.64
N PHE A 26 -13.09 -5.53 17.49
CA PHE A 26 -11.88 -6.30 17.15
C PHE A 26 -10.68 -5.84 17.96
N LYS A 27 -9.71 -6.75 18.16
CA LYS A 27 -8.38 -6.37 18.66
C LYS A 27 -7.56 -5.88 17.48
N VAL A 28 -7.09 -4.63 17.52
CA VAL A 28 -6.32 -4.06 16.41
C VAL A 28 -4.83 -4.00 16.75
N LEU A 29 -4.00 -4.59 15.88
CA LEU A 29 -2.55 -4.41 15.85
C LEU A 29 -2.21 -3.45 14.72
N ALA A 30 -1.50 -2.36 15.02
CA ALA A 30 -0.99 -1.47 13.98
C ALA A 30 0.46 -1.82 13.64
N VAL A 31 0.82 -1.78 12.36
CA VAL A 31 2.21 -1.93 11.90
C VAL A 31 2.63 -0.66 11.20
N LEU A 32 3.63 0.04 11.71
CA LEU A 32 4.15 1.27 11.12
C LEU A 32 5.37 0.98 10.25
N LEU A 33 5.44 1.63 9.09
CA LEU A 33 6.67 1.67 8.30
C LEU A 33 7.58 2.76 8.88
N GLU A 34 8.91 2.60 8.84
CA GLU A 34 9.91 3.55 9.41
C GLU A 34 9.99 4.91 8.67
N LEU A 35 8.86 5.50 8.31
CA LEU A 35 8.78 6.87 7.81
C LEU A 35 8.46 7.78 9.00
N GLU A 36 9.52 8.24 9.69
CA GLU A 36 9.47 8.97 10.97
C GLU A 36 8.52 10.19 11.01
N SER A 37 8.16 10.78 9.86
CA SER A 37 7.40 12.03 9.79
C SER A 37 5.89 11.91 10.01
N ASN A 38 5.29 10.72 9.92
CA ASN A 38 3.82 10.56 9.96
C ASN A 38 3.24 10.19 11.34
N HIS A 39 4.07 9.80 12.31
CA HIS A 39 3.59 9.20 13.57
C HIS A 39 2.91 10.21 14.51
N LYS A 40 3.23 11.50 14.38
CA LYS A 40 2.66 12.55 15.26
C LYS A 40 1.17 12.79 15.02
N VAL A 41 0.69 12.58 13.79
CA VAL A 41 -0.72 12.82 13.40
C VAL A 41 -1.65 11.68 13.84
N CYS A 42 -1.08 10.52 14.19
CA CYS A 42 -1.83 9.30 14.46
C CYS A 42 -1.78 8.85 15.94
N GLN A 43 -1.22 9.66 16.85
CA GLN A 43 -0.96 9.23 18.23
C GLN A 43 -2.21 8.74 18.98
N ASP A 44 -3.31 9.46 18.88
CA ASP A 44 -4.56 9.09 19.57
C ASP A 44 -5.11 7.75 19.07
N MET A 45 -5.07 7.52 17.76
CA MET A 45 -5.49 6.26 17.16
C MET A 45 -4.54 5.11 17.55
N LEU A 46 -3.23 5.36 17.52
CA LEU A 46 -2.24 4.35 17.91
C LEU A 46 -2.36 3.96 19.38
N ALA A 47 -2.75 4.90 20.26
CA ALA A 47 -3.03 4.63 21.66
C ALA A 47 -4.28 3.76 21.88
N ALA A 48 -5.22 3.75 20.92
CA ALA A 48 -6.41 2.90 20.96
C ALA A 48 -6.13 1.48 20.44
N CYS A 49 -5.04 1.26 19.69
CA CYS A 49 -4.62 -0.06 19.26
C CYS A 49 -4.16 -0.93 20.44
N GLN A 50 -4.39 -2.24 20.33
CA GLN A 50 -3.92 -3.21 21.33
C GLN A 50 -2.39 -3.22 21.42
N GLN A 51 -1.72 -3.09 20.28
CA GLN A 51 -0.28 -2.99 20.16
C GLN A 51 0.11 -2.33 18.84
N VAL A 52 1.29 -1.70 18.83
CA VAL A 52 1.89 -1.08 17.66
C VAL A 52 3.26 -1.69 17.43
N PHE A 53 3.52 -2.11 16.20
CA PHE A 53 4.80 -2.63 15.74
C PHE A 53 5.43 -1.68 14.72
N SER A 54 6.72 -1.84 14.47
CA SER A 54 7.43 -1.16 13.39
C SER A 54 8.09 -2.17 12.46
N CYS A 55 8.02 -1.95 11.15
CA CYS A 55 8.70 -2.77 10.15
C CYS A 55 9.82 -2.00 9.48
N SER A 56 11.06 -2.45 9.70
CA SER A 56 12.29 -1.87 9.18
C SER A 56 12.93 -2.73 8.08
N GLY A 57 12.08 -3.30 7.21
CA GLY A 57 12.51 -4.19 6.13
C GLY A 57 12.82 -5.63 6.56
N ASN A 58 12.49 -6.02 7.80
CA ASN A 58 12.59 -7.40 8.28
C ASN A 58 11.20 -7.95 8.63
N THR A 59 10.45 -8.37 7.60
CA THR A 59 9.10 -8.92 7.78
C THR A 59 9.10 -10.19 8.65
N GLN A 60 10.12 -11.03 8.54
CA GLN A 60 10.18 -12.28 9.32
C GLN A 60 10.25 -12.01 10.83
N LYS A 61 11.04 -11.02 11.24
CA LYS A 61 11.09 -10.60 12.65
C LYS A 61 9.74 -10.08 13.10
N LEU A 62 9.10 -9.22 12.32
CA LEU A 62 7.77 -8.68 12.60
C LEU A 62 6.72 -9.79 12.79
N ILE A 63 6.73 -10.79 11.91
CA ILE A 63 5.84 -11.95 11.99
C ILE A 63 5.97 -12.65 13.36
N LEU A 64 7.21 -12.94 13.78
CA LEU A 64 7.46 -13.60 15.07
C LEU A 64 6.97 -12.76 16.26
N GLU A 65 7.14 -11.43 16.19
CA GLU A 65 6.65 -10.51 17.21
C GLU A 65 5.12 -10.47 17.29
N ILE A 66 4.43 -10.52 16.15
CA ILE A 66 2.96 -10.58 16.06
C ILE A 66 2.44 -11.94 16.58
N GLU A 67 3.07 -13.04 16.18
CA GLU A 67 2.70 -14.39 16.62
C GLU A 67 2.86 -14.57 18.13
N ALA A 68 3.80 -13.85 18.76
CA ALA A 68 3.98 -13.89 20.21
C ALA A 68 2.80 -13.29 20.99
N VAL A 69 1.96 -12.47 20.35
CA VAL A 69 0.87 -11.74 21.03
C VAL A 69 -0.53 -12.13 20.54
N SER A 70 -0.64 -12.77 19.37
CA SER A 70 -1.93 -13.19 18.82
C SER A 70 -1.79 -14.37 17.86
N HIS A 71 -2.60 -15.41 18.08
CA HIS A 71 -2.70 -16.59 17.21
C HIS A 71 -4.01 -16.64 16.40
N ASN A 72 -4.88 -15.63 16.53
CA ASN A 72 -6.20 -15.59 15.87
C ASN A 72 -6.31 -14.37 14.95
N ILE A 73 -5.39 -14.26 13.99
CA ILE A 73 -5.39 -13.19 12.98
C ILE A 73 -6.48 -13.49 11.96
N GLY A 74 -7.44 -12.58 11.83
CA GLY A 74 -8.56 -12.74 10.93
C GLY A 74 -8.49 -11.93 9.66
N VAL A 75 -7.93 -10.73 9.78
CA VAL A 75 -7.85 -9.76 8.69
C VAL A 75 -6.49 -9.08 8.79
N VAL A 76 -5.86 -8.92 7.63
CA VAL A 76 -4.71 -8.05 7.45
C VAL A 76 -5.06 -7.10 6.32
N THR A 77 -4.94 -5.80 6.55
CA THR A 77 -5.26 -4.78 5.54
C THR A 77 -4.28 -3.62 5.60
N ALA A 78 -4.07 -3.00 4.45
CA ALA A 78 -3.34 -1.75 4.37
C ALA A 78 -4.24 -0.59 4.80
N GLY A 79 -3.68 0.35 5.56
CA GLY A 79 -4.27 1.64 5.89
C GLY A 79 -3.81 2.77 4.96
N SER A 80 -2.75 2.53 4.18
CA SER A 80 -2.23 3.43 3.15
C SER A 80 -1.78 2.64 1.92
N ASP A 81 -1.48 3.36 0.84
CA ASP A 81 -0.83 2.81 -0.35
C ASP A 81 0.59 2.28 -0.08
N ASN A 82 1.34 2.94 0.82
CA ASN A 82 2.68 2.47 1.22
C ASN A 82 2.65 1.13 1.96
N GLY A 83 1.61 0.89 2.76
CA GLY A 83 1.43 -0.36 3.49
C GLY A 83 0.96 -1.54 2.63
N ALA A 84 0.58 -1.31 1.36
CA ALA A 84 -0.10 -2.31 0.53
C ALA A 84 0.71 -3.61 0.37
N GLU A 85 1.99 -3.51 0.01
CA GLU A 85 2.83 -4.69 -0.22
C GLU A 85 3.06 -5.50 1.06
N LEU A 86 3.37 -4.82 2.17
CA LEU A 86 3.58 -5.49 3.46
C LEU A 86 2.28 -6.11 3.98
N ALA A 87 1.12 -5.46 3.75
CA ALA A 87 -0.17 -6.02 4.10
C ALA A 87 -0.45 -7.32 3.35
N ASP A 88 -0.20 -7.37 2.03
CA ASP A 88 -0.39 -8.59 1.24
C ASP A 88 0.58 -9.71 1.70
N GLU A 89 1.83 -9.39 2.01
CA GLU A 89 2.83 -10.34 2.52
C GLU A 89 2.43 -10.94 3.88
N LEU A 90 1.99 -10.10 4.82
CA LEU A 90 1.48 -10.53 6.12
C LEU A 90 0.16 -11.30 5.98
N ALA A 91 -0.75 -10.85 5.11
CA ALA A 91 -2.03 -11.51 4.87
C ALA A 91 -1.83 -12.95 4.37
N TYR A 92 -0.89 -13.12 3.42
CA TYR A 92 -0.50 -14.42 2.89
C TYR A 92 0.12 -15.31 3.97
N HIS A 93 1.06 -14.78 4.78
CA HIS A 93 1.68 -15.53 5.89
C HIS A 93 0.64 -16.03 6.90
N PHE A 94 -0.28 -15.15 7.33
CA PHE A 94 -1.31 -15.48 8.32
C PHE A 94 -2.51 -16.23 7.74
N GLY A 95 -2.52 -16.54 6.43
CA GLY A 95 -3.60 -17.28 5.78
C GLY A 95 -4.94 -16.54 5.77
N THR A 96 -4.91 -15.21 5.82
CA THR A 96 -6.11 -14.37 5.70
C THR A 96 -6.42 -14.07 4.23
N LEU A 97 -7.56 -13.45 3.95
CA LEU A 97 -7.88 -13.00 2.59
C LEU A 97 -6.80 -12.04 2.09
N SER A 98 -6.06 -12.44 1.06
CA SER A 98 -4.94 -11.67 0.50
C SER A 98 -5.08 -11.51 -1.02
N ASN A 99 -4.39 -10.50 -1.57
CA ASN A 99 -4.11 -10.52 -3.00
C ASN A 99 -3.04 -11.59 -3.30
N PRO A 100 -2.97 -12.11 -4.54
CA PRO A 100 -1.91 -13.04 -4.93
C PRO A 100 -0.52 -12.38 -4.81
N PRO A 101 0.46 -12.99 -4.14
CA PRO A 101 1.79 -12.42 -3.94
C PRO A 101 2.50 -12.03 -5.24
N GLU A 102 2.26 -12.77 -6.33
CA GLU A 102 2.79 -12.49 -7.67
C GLU A 102 2.34 -11.13 -8.24
N MET A 103 1.24 -10.57 -7.74
CA MET A 103 0.69 -9.27 -8.15
C MET A 103 1.10 -8.12 -7.23
N ARG A 104 1.94 -8.35 -6.21
CA ARG A 104 2.30 -7.33 -5.20
C ARG A 104 2.80 -6.02 -5.81
N LEU A 105 3.65 -6.08 -6.84
CA LEU A 105 4.22 -4.88 -7.47
C LEU A 105 3.14 -4.03 -8.15
N ALA A 106 2.09 -4.66 -8.67
CA ALA A 106 0.96 -3.97 -9.30
C ALA A 106 0.05 -3.24 -8.29
N ARG A 107 0.27 -3.42 -6.98
CA ARG A 107 -0.49 -2.76 -5.92
C ARG A 107 0.08 -1.39 -5.55
N ARG A 108 1.36 -1.14 -5.84
CA ARG A 108 2.07 0.09 -5.47
C ARG A 108 2.72 0.82 -6.66
N ASN A 109 3.28 0.07 -7.61
CA ASN A 109 3.94 0.66 -8.77
C ASN A 109 2.89 1.00 -9.85
N LYS A 110 2.73 2.29 -10.15
CA LYS A 110 1.70 2.79 -11.09
C LYS A 110 1.82 2.19 -12.49
N TYR A 111 3.04 1.92 -12.97
CA TYR A 111 3.24 1.28 -14.27
C TYR A 111 2.71 -0.16 -14.24
N ASN A 112 3.19 -0.98 -13.29
CA ASN A 112 2.74 -2.37 -13.13
C ASN A 112 1.22 -2.46 -12.89
N MET A 113 0.65 -1.51 -12.14
CA MET A 113 -0.79 -1.40 -11.93
C MET A 113 -1.55 -1.24 -13.25
N GLY A 114 -1.14 -0.28 -14.09
CA GLY A 114 -1.79 -0.07 -15.39
C GLY A 114 -1.61 -1.26 -16.34
N GLU A 115 -0.44 -1.91 -16.35
CA GLU A 115 -0.20 -3.10 -17.16
C GLU A 115 -1.06 -4.29 -16.70
N ALA A 116 -1.24 -4.48 -15.38
CA ALA A 116 -2.13 -5.50 -14.84
C ALA A 116 -3.60 -5.28 -15.26
N VAL A 117 -4.08 -4.03 -15.20
CA VAL A 117 -5.43 -3.66 -15.63
C VAL A 117 -5.63 -3.96 -17.13
N ARG A 118 -4.64 -3.61 -17.97
CA ARG A 118 -4.68 -3.91 -19.41
C ARG A 118 -4.64 -5.40 -19.71
N ALA A 119 -3.81 -6.16 -19.01
CA ALA A 119 -3.71 -7.61 -19.16
C ALA A 119 -5.03 -8.31 -18.79
N ALA A 120 -5.81 -7.73 -17.86
CA ALA A 120 -7.14 -8.20 -17.51
C ALA A 120 -8.24 -7.81 -18.54
N GLY A 121 -7.89 -7.15 -19.64
CA GLY A 121 -8.84 -6.71 -20.68
C GLY A 121 -9.64 -5.46 -20.32
N VAL A 122 -9.27 -4.77 -19.23
CA VAL A 122 -9.89 -3.50 -18.83
C VAL A 122 -9.15 -2.36 -19.52
N ARG A 123 -9.89 -1.33 -19.95
CA ARG A 123 -9.31 -0.13 -20.57
C ARG A 123 -8.33 0.54 -19.61
N ALA A 124 -7.05 0.58 -19.99
CA ALA A 124 -5.98 1.24 -19.26
C ALA A 124 -5.47 2.48 -20.01
N VAL A 125 -4.80 3.38 -19.28
CA VAL A 125 -4.15 4.57 -19.85
C VAL A 125 -2.91 4.15 -20.62
N GLU A 126 -2.68 4.71 -21.80
CA GLU A 126 -1.42 4.52 -22.51
C GLU A 126 -0.25 5.11 -21.71
N GLN A 127 0.76 4.30 -21.46
CA GLN A 127 1.85 4.61 -20.56
C GLN A 127 3.16 3.99 -21.02
N SER A 128 4.26 4.55 -20.53
CA SER A 128 5.59 3.97 -20.64
C SER A 128 6.31 4.13 -19.30
N PHE A 129 7.15 3.16 -18.96
CA PHE A 129 8.16 3.37 -17.93
C PHE A 129 9.36 4.07 -18.55
N ALA A 130 9.89 5.10 -17.89
CA ALA A 130 11.01 5.89 -18.38
C ALA A 130 12.07 6.03 -17.29
N LEU A 131 13.30 5.65 -17.61
CA LEU A 131 14.48 5.84 -16.77
C LEU A 131 15.37 6.99 -17.30
N CYS A 132 15.13 7.41 -18.55
CA CYS A 132 15.85 8.50 -19.20
C CYS A 132 14.98 9.21 -20.26
N MET A 133 15.48 10.34 -20.77
CA MET A 133 14.77 11.11 -21.82
C MET A 133 14.54 10.31 -23.10
N GLN A 134 15.43 9.38 -23.45
CA GLN A 134 15.26 8.55 -24.64
C GLN A 134 14.01 7.66 -24.56
N ASP A 135 13.65 7.19 -23.36
CA ASP A 135 12.42 6.40 -23.17
C ASP A 135 11.17 7.27 -23.40
N VAL A 136 11.24 8.54 -22.99
CA VAL A 136 10.18 9.53 -23.22
C VAL A 136 10.04 9.79 -24.72
N ASP A 137 11.13 10.06 -25.43
CA ASP A 137 11.11 10.27 -26.89
C ASP A 137 10.52 9.04 -27.63
N ASN A 138 10.92 7.84 -27.21
CA ASN A 138 10.38 6.59 -27.74
C ASN A 138 8.88 6.39 -27.45
N PHE A 139 8.37 6.94 -26.35
CA PHE A 139 6.94 6.95 -26.07
C PHE A 139 6.20 7.97 -26.95
N LEU A 140 6.70 9.20 -27.03
CA LEU A 140 6.09 10.30 -27.79
C LEU A 140 6.02 10.02 -29.29
N THR A 141 7.00 9.32 -29.85
CA THR A 141 6.98 8.86 -31.26
C THR A 141 5.86 7.86 -31.57
N ARG A 142 5.40 7.11 -30.56
CA ARG A 142 4.33 6.11 -30.70
C ARG A 142 2.96 6.65 -30.28
N TRP A 143 2.93 7.64 -29.39
CA TRP A 143 1.71 8.16 -28.80
C TRP A 143 1.78 9.68 -28.60
N THR A 144 1.05 10.42 -29.44
CA THR A 144 0.94 11.88 -29.37
C THR A 144 -0.55 12.26 -29.40
N PRO A 145 -1.21 12.41 -28.24
CA PRO A 145 -2.64 12.71 -28.20
C PRO A 145 -2.93 14.14 -28.67
N GLU A 146 -4.14 14.38 -29.21
CA GLU A 146 -4.66 15.71 -29.56
C GLU A 146 -5.97 15.96 -28.77
N PRO A 147 -6.04 16.99 -27.90
CA PRO A 147 -4.99 17.95 -27.57
C PRO A 147 -3.80 17.31 -26.83
N TYR A 148 -2.61 17.84 -27.06
CA TYR A 148 -1.39 17.38 -26.39
C TYR A 148 -1.50 17.60 -24.88
N LYS A 149 -1.70 16.50 -24.16
CA LYS A 149 -1.78 16.45 -22.69
C LYS A 149 -1.16 15.17 -22.21
N ILE A 150 0.03 15.28 -21.62
CA ILE A 150 0.78 14.12 -21.11
C ILE A 150 1.11 14.34 -19.64
N ILE A 151 1.02 13.28 -18.85
CA ILE A 151 1.37 13.32 -17.43
C ILE A 151 2.70 12.60 -17.23
N VAL A 152 3.65 13.31 -16.62
CA VAL A 152 4.87 12.72 -16.07
C VAL A 152 4.71 12.63 -14.56
N LYS A 153 4.97 11.44 -13.99
CA LYS A 153 4.86 11.20 -12.55
C LYS A 153 5.77 10.05 -12.11
N PRO A 154 6.23 10.03 -10.84
CA PRO A 154 6.92 8.87 -10.29
C PRO A 154 6.02 7.63 -10.24
N ASN A 155 6.63 6.47 -10.43
CA ASN A 155 5.94 5.17 -10.31
C ASN A 155 5.43 4.95 -8.89
N GLU A 156 6.20 5.35 -7.89
CA GLU A 156 5.90 5.18 -6.46
C GLU A 156 5.93 6.55 -5.80
N SER A 157 4.75 7.08 -5.52
CA SER A 157 4.51 8.37 -4.86
C SER A 157 3.03 8.44 -4.50
N ALA A 158 2.68 9.34 -3.58
CA ALA A 158 1.31 9.56 -3.14
C ALA A 158 0.85 11.01 -3.46
N GLY A 159 -0.45 11.20 -3.67
CA GLY A 159 -1.01 12.51 -3.98
C GLY A 159 -0.55 13.07 -5.33
N SER A 160 -0.20 14.36 -5.36
CA SER A 160 0.31 15.07 -6.55
C SER A 160 1.82 15.31 -6.50
N ASP A 161 2.52 14.54 -5.67
CA ASP A 161 3.97 14.66 -5.49
C ASP A 161 4.72 14.30 -6.78
N ASP A 162 5.52 15.25 -7.25
CA ASP A 162 6.25 15.21 -8.53
C ASP A 162 5.39 14.86 -9.77
N VAL A 163 4.12 15.28 -9.78
CA VAL A 163 3.22 15.10 -10.93
C VAL A 163 3.17 16.36 -11.80
N PHE A 164 3.47 16.23 -13.09
CA PHE A 164 3.48 17.32 -14.05
C PHE A 164 2.56 17.05 -15.23
N LEU A 165 1.77 18.06 -15.61
CA LEU A 165 1.08 18.11 -16.90
C LEU A 165 1.99 18.82 -17.90
N CYS A 166 2.34 18.11 -18.97
CA CYS A 166 3.15 18.58 -20.08
C CYS A 166 2.29 18.84 -21.32
#